data_AF-Q7WUB0-F1
#
_entry.id   AF-Q7WUB0-F1
#
_cell.length_a   1.000
_cell.length_b   1.000
_cell.length_c   1.000
_cell.angle_alpha   90.00
_cell.angle_beta   90.00
_cell.angle_gamma   90.00
#
_symmetry.space_group_name_H-M   'P 1'
#
loop_
_entity.id
_entity.type
_entity.pdbx_description
1 polymer ?
#
loop_
_entity_poly.entity_id
_entity_poly.type
_entity_poly.pdbx_seq_one_letter_code
_entity_poly.pdbx_strand_id
1 'polypeptide(L)'
;MWECRTAHAHSDIPHLVRALPRHPGKEQTMSEKKTRTGSENRKRIVKFTARFTEDEAEIVREKAESSGQTVSTFIRSSSLDKVVNCRTDDRMIDEIMRLGRLQKHLFVEGKRTGDKEYAEVLVAITEYVNALRRDLMGR
;
A
#
# COMPACT_ATOMS: atom_id res chain seq x y z
N MET A 1 5.08 -62.86 42.49
CA MET A 1 6.30 -62.10 42.15
C MET A 1 6.07 -61.45 40.80
N TRP A 2 6.23 -60.13 40.76
CA TRP A 2 6.01 -59.19 39.64
C TRP A 2 4.59 -58.72 39.33
N GLU A 3 4.35 -57.50 39.81
CA GLU A 3 3.32 -56.55 39.44
C GLU A 3 3.55 -56.04 38.01
N CYS A 4 2.47 -55.87 37.24
CA CYS A 4 2.47 -54.97 36.09
C CYS A 4 1.40 -53.92 36.34
N ARG A 5 1.79 -52.81 36.98
CA ARG A 5 0.94 -51.63 37.16
C ARG A 5 0.89 -50.87 35.85
N THR A 6 -0.20 -51.05 35.09
CA THR A 6 -0.50 -50.21 33.93
C THR A 6 -0.85 -48.82 34.43
N ALA A 7 0.04 -47.84 34.20
CA ALA A 7 -0.20 -46.45 34.52
C ALA A 7 -1.33 -45.90 33.61
N HIS A 8 -2.54 -45.76 34.14
CA HIS A 8 -3.55 -44.91 33.53
C HIS A 8 -3.16 -43.46 33.81
N ALA A 9 -2.67 -42.78 32.77
CA ALA A 9 -2.48 -41.33 32.80
C ALA A 9 -3.86 -40.68 32.99
N HIS A 10 -4.12 -40.20 34.21
CA HIS A 10 -5.22 -39.29 34.51
C HIS A 10 -5.07 -38.05 33.63
N SER A 11 -5.92 -37.91 32.62
CA SER A 11 -6.02 -36.70 31.80
C SER A 11 -6.79 -35.63 32.57
N ASP A 12 -6.19 -35.09 33.62
CA ASP A 12 -6.70 -33.90 34.30
C ASP A 12 -6.27 -32.65 33.51
N ILE A 13 -6.87 -32.47 32.33
CA ILE A 13 -6.82 -31.20 31.62
C ILE A 13 -8.03 -30.39 32.11
N PRO A 14 -7.87 -29.36 32.96
CA PRO A 14 -8.96 -28.47 33.28
C PRO A 14 -9.44 -27.84 31.98
N HIS A 15 -10.71 -28.09 31.64
CA HIS A 15 -11.42 -27.42 30.56
C HIS A 15 -11.15 -25.91 30.66
N LEU A 16 -10.43 -25.36 29.68
CA LEU A 16 -10.24 -23.92 29.57
C LEU A 16 -11.62 -23.28 29.41
N VAL A 17 -12.18 -22.78 30.52
CA VAL A 17 -13.37 -21.95 30.53
C VAL A 17 -13.07 -20.75 29.65
N ARG A 18 -13.68 -20.73 28.46
CA ARG A 18 -13.57 -19.64 27.51
C ARG A 18 -14.09 -18.38 28.22
N ALA A 19 -13.20 -17.45 28.55
CA ALA A 19 -13.58 -16.21 29.22
C ALA A 19 -14.68 -15.50 28.40
N LEU A 20 -15.82 -15.21 29.02
CA LEU A 20 -16.87 -14.40 28.42
C LEU A 20 -16.28 -13.02 28.02
N PRO A 21 -16.61 -12.48 26.83
CA PRO A 21 -16.14 -11.16 26.42
C PRO A 21 -16.47 -10.10 27.49
N ARG A 22 -15.47 -9.33 27.93
CA ARG A 22 -15.57 -8.33 29.00
C ARG A 22 -16.43 -7.11 28.65
N HIS A 23 -17.16 -7.13 27.55
CA HIS A 23 -18.05 -6.05 27.13
C HIS A 23 -19.20 -6.64 26.30
N PRO A 24 -20.48 -6.30 26.57
CA PRO A 24 -21.55 -6.57 25.63
C PRO A 24 -21.29 -5.72 24.38
N GLY A 25 -20.67 -6.35 23.38
CA GLY A 25 -20.47 -5.76 22.08
C GLY A 25 -21.83 -5.46 21.47
N LYS A 26 -22.02 -4.23 20.99
CA LYS A 26 -23.17 -3.83 20.16
C LYS A 26 -23.45 -4.95 19.16
N GLU A 27 -24.70 -5.40 19.11
CA GLU A 27 -25.19 -6.29 18.06
C GLU A 27 -24.85 -5.66 16.71
N GLN A 28 -23.81 -6.17 16.08
CA GLN A 28 -23.59 -5.94 14.67
C GLN A 28 -24.67 -6.75 13.97
N THR A 29 -25.73 -6.06 13.56
CA THR A 29 -26.74 -6.62 12.67
C THR A 29 -26.03 -7.24 11.47
N MET A 30 -26.47 -8.45 11.12
CA MET A 30 -25.84 -9.34 10.14
C MET A 30 -25.74 -8.78 8.70
N SER A 31 -26.12 -7.53 8.47
CA SER A 31 -26.16 -6.85 7.17
C SER A 31 -24.91 -6.05 6.81
N GLU A 32 -23.94 -5.87 7.70
CA GLU A 32 -22.73 -5.07 7.42
C GLU A 32 -21.41 -5.83 7.61
N LYS A 33 -21.38 -7.12 7.25
CA LYS A 33 -20.09 -7.75 6.94
C LYS A 33 -19.55 -7.14 5.64
N LYS A 34 -18.65 -6.16 5.76
CA LYS A 34 -17.83 -5.65 4.64
C LYS A 34 -17.29 -6.84 3.85
N THR A 35 -17.89 -7.11 2.69
CA THR A 35 -17.48 -8.22 1.83
C THR A 35 -16.03 -7.95 1.46
N ARG A 36 -15.09 -8.80 1.91
CA ARG A 36 -13.68 -8.68 1.51
C ARG A 36 -13.64 -8.81 0.00
N THR A 37 -13.59 -7.69 -0.70
CA THR A 37 -13.48 -7.66 -2.15
C THR A 37 -12.22 -8.44 -2.48
N GLY A 38 -12.35 -9.54 -3.23
CA GLY A 38 -11.21 -10.36 -3.61
C GLY A 38 -10.11 -9.46 -4.18
N SER A 39 -8.86 -9.72 -3.79
CA SER A 39 -7.70 -8.96 -4.29
C SER A 39 -7.76 -8.90 -5.82
N GLU A 40 -7.39 -7.77 -6.42
CA GLU A 40 -7.48 -7.60 -7.88
C GLU A 40 -6.83 -8.75 -8.67
N ASN A 41 -5.73 -9.30 -8.14
CA ASN A 41 -5.05 -10.46 -8.71
C ASN A 41 -5.98 -11.68 -8.88
N ARG A 42 -6.94 -11.88 -7.95
CA ARG A 42 -7.92 -12.98 -8.02
C ARG A 42 -9.04 -12.74 -9.03
N LYS A 43 -9.23 -11.50 -9.49
CA LYS A 43 -10.20 -11.18 -10.57
C LYS A 43 -9.59 -11.35 -11.96
N ARG A 44 -8.26 -11.30 -12.08
CA ARG A 44 -7.53 -11.38 -13.36
C ARG A 44 -7.19 -12.85 -13.69
N ILE A 45 -8.20 -13.61 -14.13
CA ILE A 45 -8.10 -15.07 -14.36
C ILE A 45 -7.73 -15.42 -15.80
N VAL A 46 -8.16 -14.62 -16.77
CA VAL A 46 -7.93 -14.88 -18.20
C VAL A 46 -6.46 -14.64 -18.58
N LYS A 47 -5.81 -15.66 -19.12
CA LYS A 47 -4.43 -15.57 -19.63
C LYS A 47 -4.45 -15.08 -21.07
N PHE A 48 -3.65 -14.06 -21.35
CA PHE A 48 -3.43 -13.54 -22.71
C PHE A 48 -1.99 -13.88 -23.11
N THR A 49 -1.82 -14.64 -24.19
CA THR A 49 -0.51 -15.06 -24.70
C THR A 49 -0.23 -14.31 -26.00
N ALA A 50 0.88 -13.57 -26.05
CA ALA A 50 1.34 -12.87 -27.25
C ALA A 50 2.75 -13.39 -27.63
N ARG A 51 3.04 -13.42 -28.92
CA ARG A 51 4.38 -13.73 -29.45
C ARG A 51 5.12 -12.43 -29.72
N PHE A 52 6.37 -12.36 -29.31
CA PHE A 52 7.27 -11.23 -29.54
C PHE A 52 8.56 -11.74 -30.16
N THR A 53 9.17 -10.93 -31.00
CA THR A 53 10.59 -11.06 -31.35
C THR A 53 11.47 -10.63 -30.17
N GLU A 54 12.76 -10.98 -30.18
CA GLU A 54 13.68 -10.60 -29.10
C GLU A 54 13.81 -9.08 -28.96
N ASP A 55 13.92 -8.38 -30.09
CA ASP A 55 14.01 -6.91 -30.16
C ASP A 55 12.74 -6.23 -29.58
N GLU A 56 11.56 -6.71 -29.98
CA GLU A 56 10.29 -6.18 -29.45
C GLU A 56 10.15 -6.43 -27.95
N ALA A 57 10.59 -7.59 -27.47
CA ALA A 57 10.53 -7.94 -26.06
C ALA A 57 11.47 -7.07 -25.21
N GLU A 58 12.64 -6.69 -25.75
CA GLU A 58 13.56 -5.77 -25.09
C GLU A 58 12.96 -4.36 -24.97
N ILE A 59 12.42 -3.81 -26.07
CA ILE A 59 11.76 -2.50 -26.07
C ILE A 59 10.60 -2.46 -25.06
N VAL A 60 9.79 -3.52 -24.99
CA VAL A 60 8.69 -3.61 -24.03
C VAL A 60 9.20 -3.69 -22.60
N ARG A 61 10.32 -4.38 -22.36
CA ARG A 61 10.93 -4.49 -21.03
C ARG A 61 11.50 -3.16 -20.56
N GLU A 62 12.21 -2.45 -21.43
CA GLU A 62 12.74 -1.11 -21.15
C GLU A 62 11.62 -0.12 -20.84
N LYS A 63 10.53 -0.12 -21.63
CA LYS A 63 9.35 0.74 -21.37
C LYS A 63 8.61 0.37 -20.07
N ALA A 64 8.55 -0.92 -19.74
CA ALA A 64 7.96 -1.37 -18.48
C ALA A 64 8.83 -0.93 -17.28
N GLU A 65 10.17 -1.01 -17.42
CA GLU A 65 11.11 -0.59 -16.40
C GLU A 65 11.11 0.93 -16.20
N SER A 66 11.08 1.70 -17.29
CA SER A 66 10.97 3.17 -17.22
C SER A 66 9.68 3.62 -16.53
N SER A 67 8.58 2.89 -16.75
CA SER A 67 7.31 3.12 -16.05
C SER A 67 7.26 2.53 -14.63
N GLY A 68 8.27 1.78 -14.18
CA GLY A 68 8.30 1.16 -12.85
C GLY A 68 7.22 0.08 -12.67
N GLN A 69 6.77 -0.54 -13.76
CA GLN A 69 5.72 -1.56 -13.76
C GLN A 69 6.26 -2.90 -14.24
N THR A 70 5.58 -3.99 -13.87
CA THR A 70 5.87 -5.28 -14.50
C THR A 70 5.39 -5.27 -15.95
N VAL A 71 6.07 -5.99 -16.85
CA VAL A 71 5.72 -6.09 -18.28
C VAL A 71 4.23 -6.38 -18.51
N SER A 72 3.67 -7.33 -17.76
CA SER A 72 2.24 -7.66 -17.87
C SER A 72 1.32 -6.52 -17.43
N THR A 73 1.73 -5.71 -16.46
CA THR A 73 0.98 -4.53 -16.02
C THR A 73 1.08 -3.42 -17.04
N PHE A 74 2.27 -3.17 -17.58
CA PHE A 74 2.52 -2.19 -18.63
C PHE A 74 1.72 -2.47 -19.91
N ILE A 75 1.70 -3.71 -20.39
CA ILE A 75 0.90 -4.10 -21.56
C ILE A 75 -0.59 -3.83 -21.29
N ARG A 76 -1.09 -4.25 -20.11
CA ARG A 76 -2.50 -4.06 -19.76
C ARG A 76 -2.88 -2.58 -19.59
N SER A 77 -2.03 -1.76 -18.99
CA SER A 77 -2.31 -0.33 -18.81
C SER A 77 -2.29 0.39 -20.16
N SER A 78 -1.28 0.10 -20.99
CA SER A 78 -1.15 0.64 -22.34
C SER A 78 -2.31 0.24 -23.26
N SER A 79 -2.81 -1.00 -23.18
CA SER A 79 -3.93 -1.46 -24.03
C SER A 79 -5.31 -1.02 -23.56
N LEU A 80 -5.46 -0.52 -22.33
CA LEU A 80 -6.75 -0.14 -21.75
C LEU A 80 -6.88 1.38 -21.52
N ASP A 81 -5.98 2.17 -22.10
CA ASP A 81 -5.84 3.63 -21.89
C ASP A 81 -5.84 4.03 -20.41
N LYS A 82 -5.40 3.12 -19.53
CA LYS A 82 -5.28 3.41 -18.11
C LYS A 82 -3.98 4.16 -17.90
N VAL A 83 -4.08 5.30 -17.22
CA VAL A 83 -2.91 6.10 -16.83
C VAL A 83 -1.88 5.18 -16.20
N VAL A 84 -0.71 5.10 -16.84
CA VAL A 84 0.44 4.37 -16.36
C VAL A 84 0.94 5.13 -15.15
N ASN A 85 0.47 4.74 -13.96
CA ASN A 85 1.00 5.30 -12.73
C ASN A 85 2.44 4.81 -12.59
N CYS A 86 3.38 5.69 -12.94
CA CYS A 86 4.77 5.51 -12.53
C CYS A 86 4.78 5.38 -11.01
N ARG A 87 5.58 4.45 -10.49
CA ARG A 87 5.72 4.25 -9.06
C ARG A 87 6.44 5.47 -8.48
N THR A 88 5.68 6.52 -8.16
CA THR A 88 6.19 7.69 -7.44
C THR A 88 6.83 7.20 -6.15
N ASP A 89 7.99 7.75 -5.79
CA ASP A 89 8.66 7.39 -4.54
C ASP A 89 7.74 7.76 -3.36
N ASP A 90 7.24 6.75 -2.64
CA ASP A 90 6.39 6.91 -1.47
C ASP A 90 7.05 7.85 -0.44
N ARG A 91 8.40 7.85 -0.37
CA ARG A 91 9.15 8.73 0.52
C ARG A 91 9.01 10.21 0.15
N MET A 92 8.99 10.53 -1.15
CA MET A 92 8.80 11.91 -1.61
C MET A 92 7.38 12.40 -1.35
N ILE A 93 6.38 11.52 -1.53
CA ILE A 93 4.98 11.83 -1.21
C ILE A 93 4.84 12.11 0.29
N ASP A 94 5.45 11.27 1.14
CA ASP A 94 5.41 11.45 2.59
C ASP A 94 6.02 12.77 3.04
N GLU A 95 7.13 13.20 2.41
CA GLU A 95 7.77 14.48 2.74
C GLU A 95 6.94 15.69 2.29
N ILE A 96 6.34 15.65 1.10
CA ILE A 96 5.39 16.70 0.66
C ILE A 96 4.20 16.77 1.61
N MET A 97 3.68 15.62 2.05
CA MET A 97 2.56 15.56 3.01
C MET A 97 2.97 16.07 4.39
N ARG A 98 4.21 15.83 4.83
CA ARG A 98 4.77 16.38 6.07
C ARG A 98 4.86 17.90 6.00
N LEU A 99 5.42 18.45 4.93
CA LEU A 99 5.55 19.90 4.73
C LEU A 99 4.18 20.59 4.60
N GLY A 100 3.22 19.99 3.89
CA GLY A 100 1.86 20.51 3.79
C GLY A 100 1.12 20.53 5.13
N ARG A 101 1.33 19.52 5.99
CA ARG A 101 0.80 19.54 7.37
C ARG A 101 1.43 20.65 8.20
N LEU A 102 2.73 20.85 8.08
CA LEU A 102 3.45 21.92 8.77
C LEU A 102 2.96 23.30 8.31
N GLN A 103 2.80 23.51 7.00
CA GLN A 103 2.21 24.74 6.45
C GLN A 103 0.81 25.01 7.02
N LYS A 104 -0.05 23.99 7.06
CA LYS A 104 -1.39 24.10 7.65
C LYS A 104 -1.32 24.48 9.13
N HIS A 105 -0.43 23.85 9.88
CA HIS A 105 -0.25 24.14 11.30
C HIS A 105 0.17 25.60 11.53
N LEU A 106 1.21 26.06 10.84
CA LEU A 106 1.69 27.45 10.92
C LEU A 106 0.59 28.45 10.50
N PHE A 107 -0.24 28.12 9.50
CA PHE A 107 -1.36 28.97 9.11
C PHE A 107 -2.43 29.11 10.20
N VAL A 108 -2.73 28.02 10.92
CA VAL A 108 -3.67 27.99 12.05
C VAL A 108 -3.12 28.78 13.25
N GLU A 109 -1.81 28.77 13.47
CA GLU A 109 -1.14 29.61 14.47
C GLU A 109 -1.17 31.11 14.14
N GLY A 110 -1.68 31.49 12.97
CA GLY A 110 -1.79 32.88 12.53
C GLY A 110 -0.60 33.35 11.70
N LYS A 111 0.40 32.48 11.44
CA LYS A 111 1.54 32.84 10.59
C LYS A 111 1.10 32.99 9.14
N ARG A 112 1.78 33.88 8.43
CA ARG A 112 1.51 34.24 7.03
C ARG A 112 2.82 34.26 6.24
N THR A 113 2.73 34.59 4.96
CA THR A 113 3.86 34.65 4.03
C THR A 113 4.99 35.62 4.45
N GLY A 114 4.70 36.56 5.36
CA GLY A 114 5.71 37.46 5.91
C GLY A 114 6.56 36.83 7.02
N ASP A 115 6.12 35.73 7.61
CA ASP A 115 6.85 35.05 8.68
C ASP A 115 7.88 34.10 8.09
N LYS A 116 9.12 34.18 8.61
CA LYS A 116 10.27 33.41 8.14
C LYS A 116 9.97 31.91 8.08
N GLU A 117 9.40 31.36 9.14
CA GLU A 117 9.09 29.93 9.26
C GLU A 117 8.06 29.47 8.20
N TYR A 118 7.07 30.30 7.90
CA TYR A 118 6.05 29.97 6.90
C TYR A 118 6.63 30.05 5.48
N ALA A 119 7.45 31.07 5.22
CA ALA A 119 8.14 31.23 3.94
C ALA A 119 9.12 30.07 3.67
N GLU A 120 9.88 29.61 4.66
CA GLU A 120 10.79 28.47 4.55
C GLU A 120 10.05 27.18 4.13
N VAL A 121 8.87 26.92 4.73
CA VAL A 121 8.05 25.76 4.36
C VAL A 121 7.57 25.84 2.92
N LEU A 122 7.16 27.03 2.44
CA LEU A 122 6.74 27.22 1.05
C LEU A 122 7.89 27.00 0.06
N VAL A 123 9.08 27.49 0.39
CA VAL A 123 10.29 27.26 -0.42
C VAL A 123 10.60 25.77 -0.46
N ALA A 124 10.60 25.08 0.69
CA ALA A 124 10.84 23.64 0.76
C ALA A 124 9.83 22.85 -0.08
N ILE A 125 8.54 23.17 -0.02
CA ILE A 125 7.52 22.53 -0.87
C ILE A 125 7.84 22.73 -2.35
N THR A 126 8.22 23.94 -2.73
CA THR A 126 8.55 24.27 -4.13
C THR A 126 9.79 23.52 -4.60
N GLU A 127 10.83 23.44 -3.78
CA GLU A 127 12.05 22.69 -4.07
C GLU A 127 11.78 21.19 -4.24
N TYR A 128 11.01 20.59 -3.33
CA TYR A 128 10.64 19.17 -3.41
C TYR A 128 9.78 18.85 -4.64
N VAL A 129 8.81 19.70 -4.96
CA VAL A 129 7.98 19.52 -6.18
C VAL A 129 8.83 19.68 -7.44
N ASN A 130 9.78 20.62 -7.47
CA ASN A 130 10.68 20.77 -8.60
C ASN A 130 11.67 19.61 -8.73
N ALA A 131 12.16 19.05 -7.61
CA ALA A 131 12.96 17.84 -7.61
C ALA A 131 12.16 16.66 -8.17
N LEU A 132 10.93 16.45 -7.69
CA LEU A 132 10.01 15.44 -8.21
C LEU A 132 9.76 15.62 -9.71
N ARG A 133 9.55 16.87 -10.16
CA ARG A 133 9.34 17.16 -11.58
C ARG A 133 10.58 16.81 -12.42
N ARG A 134 11.79 17.04 -11.93
CA ARG A 134 13.03 16.63 -12.60
C ARG A 134 13.17 15.12 -12.66
N ASP A 135 12.83 14.41 -11.59
CA ASP A 135 12.95 12.94 -11.57
C ASP A 135 11.88 12.25 -12.45
N LEU A 136 10.71 12.88 -12.57
CA LEU A 136 9.63 12.40 -13.42
C LEU A 136 9.79 12.77 -14.90
N MET A 137 10.30 13.98 -15.21
CA MET A 137 10.38 14.51 -16.59
C MET A 137 11.81 14.65 -17.15
N GLY A 138 12.84 14.42 -16.34
CA GLY A 138 14.25 14.42 -16.77
C GLY A 138 14.71 13.07 -17.34
N ARG A 139 13.76 12.24 -17.76
CA ARG A 139 13.97 11.02 -18.54
C ARG A 139 13.51 11.25 -19.97
#